data_AF-A0A7C4MWL9-F1
#
_entry.id   AF-A0A7C4MWL9-F1
#
_cell.length_a   1.000
_cell.length_b   1.000
_cell.length_c   1.000
_cell.angle_alpha   90.00
_cell.angle_beta   90.00
_cell.angle_gamma   90.00
#
_symmetry.space_group_name_H-M   'P 1'
#
loop_
_entity.id
_entity.type
_entity.pdbx_description
1 polymer ?
#
loop_
_entity_poly.entity_id
_entity_poly.type
_entity_poly.pdbx_seq_one_letter_code
_entity_poly.pdbx_strand_id
1 'polypeptide(L)'
;MLDVIVDDLGETAVRDKVSRPLAGLRFAPYYGCQVVRPLDNGDSPEYPTKMDRLLSWLGAEVVDYPVKAHCCGGHMTQISEPQAFELIRRLLQSAADYDADMIVCMCPMCQLNLDGYQARVNKHFNTNFRLPIMYFTQILGLAFGIEPKKLGFGKELVAAMPVLKAKLNGAMAPRV
;
A
#
# COMPACT_ATOMS: atom_id res chain seq x y z
N MET A 1 14.04 -4.36 -5.13
CA MET A 1 13.35 -3.52 -6.14
C MET A 1 13.02 -2.15 -5.59
N LEU A 2 12.42 -2.03 -4.40
CA LEU A 2 12.26 -0.72 -3.76
C LEU A 2 13.61 -0.01 -3.58
N ASP A 3 14.62 -0.71 -3.05
CA ASP A 3 15.97 -0.16 -2.85
C ASP A 3 16.58 0.33 -4.16
N VAL A 4 16.49 -0.45 -5.24
CA VAL A 4 16.98 -0.04 -6.57
C VAL A 4 16.31 1.28 -7.04
N ILE A 5 15.02 1.45 -6.80
CA ILE A 5 14.32 2.68 -7.21
C ILE A 5 14.72 3.86 -6.31
N VAL A 6 14.83 3.65 -5.00
CA VAL A 6 15.05 4.73 -4.03
C VAL A 6 16.52 5.12 -3.92
N ASP A 7 17.43 4.15 -3.95
CA ASP A 7 18.85 4.33 -3.69
C ASP A 7 19.66 4.44 -4.99
N ASP A 8 19.40 3.58 -5.99
CA ASP A 8 20.19 3.58 -7.24
C ASP A 8 19.68 4.60 -8.28
N LEU A 9 18.35 4.72 -8.45
CA LEU A 9 17.76 5.71 -9.37
C LEU A 9 17.56 7.08 -8.71
N GLY A 10 17.06 7.08 -7.48
CA GLY A 10 16.90 8.28 -6.67
C GLY A 10 15.70 9.17 -7.06
N GLU A 11 15.54 10.22 -6.28
CA GLU A 11 14.37 11.11 -6.32
C GLU A 11 14.16 11.78 -7.68
N THR A 12 15.23 12.38 -8.24
CA THR A 12 15.15 13.12 -9.51
C THR A 12 14.63 12.24 -10.64
N ALA A 13 15.20 11.04 -10.79
CA ALA A 13 14.81 10.11 -11.84
C ALA A 13 13.34 9.66 -11.72
N VAL A 14 12.84 9.48 -10.49
CA VAL A 14 11.43 9.15 -10.25
C VAL A 14 10.53 10.33 -10.58
N ARG A 15 10.83 11.52 -10.05
CA ARG A 15 10.01 12.74 -10.24
C ARG A 15 9.91 13.14 -11.70
N ASP A 16 10.99 13.02 -12.47
CA ASP A 16 11.00 13.31 -13.92
C ASP A 16 10.04 12.43 -14.73
N LYS A 17 9.66 11.26 -14.19
CA LYS A 17 8.70 10.33 -14.81
C LYS A 17 7.27 10.50 -14.33
N VAL A 18 7.04 11.30 -13.28
CA VAL A 18 5.69 11.54 -12.76
C VAL A 18 4.92 12.44 -13.74
N SER A 19 3.99 11.82 -14.48
CA SER A 19 3.09 12.54 -15.38
C SER A 19 1.73 12.81 -14.74
N ARG A 20 1.39 12.03 -13.69
CA ARG A 20 0.14 12.13 -12.94
C ARG A 20 0.43 12.12 -11.43
N PRO A 21 0.69 13.29 -10.83
CA PRO A 21 0.87 13.40 -9.38
C PRO A 21 -0.34 12.85 -8.63
N LEU A 22 -0.10 12.17 -7.51
CA LEU A 22 -1.12 11.50 -6.71
C LEU A 22 -1.61 12.37 -5.53
N ALA A 23 -1.61 13.70 -5.73
CA ALA A 23 -2.02 14.66 -4.73
C ALA A 23 -3.47 14.42 -4.27
N GLY A 24 -3.70 14.49 -2.97
CA GLY A 24 -5.00 14.23 -2.33
C GLY A 24 -5.28 12.76 -1.99
N LEU A 25 -4.38 11.83 -2.34
CA LEU A 25 -4.42 10.45 -1.85
C LEU A 25 -3.51 10.29 -0.63
N ARG A 26 -4.08 9.72 0.44
CA ARG A 26 -3.37 9.34 1.67
C ARG A 26 -3.02 7.86 1.65
N PHE A 27 -1.74 7.54 1.51
CA PHE A 27 -1.28 6.16 1.47
C PHE A 27 -0.63 5.74 2.78
N ALA A 28 -1.05 4.59 3.30
CA ALA A 28 -0.37 3.89 4.38
C ALA A 28 0.67 2.92 3.79
N PRO A 29 1.98 3.22 3.88
CA PRO A 29 3.02 2.33 3.39
C PRO A 29 3.18 1.11 4.29
N TYR A 30 2.91 -0.09 3.77
CA TYR A 30 3.09 -1.35 4.49
C TYR A 30 4.23 -2.18 3.88
N TYR A 31 5.36 -2.19 4.58
CA TYR A 31 6.58 -2.85 4.15
C TYR A 31 6.50 -4.36 4.36
N GLY A 32 5.80 -4.78 5.41
CA GLY A 32 5.85 -6.15 5.90
C GLY A 32 7.19 -6.48 6.55
N CYS A 33 7.29 -7.69 7.07
CA CYS A 33 8.38 -8.06 7.98
C CYS A 33 9.71 -8.39 7.28
N GLN A 34 9.69 -8.93 6.06
CA GLN A 34 10.88 -9.47 5.38
C GLN A 34 11.65 -8.45 4.54
N VAL A 35 11.14 -7.23 4.39
CA VAL A 35 11.79 -6.22 3.55
C VAL A 35 12.95 -5.56 4.29
N VAL A 36 12.76 -5.33 5.58
CA VAL A 36 13.67 -4.55 6.44
C VAL A 36 14.36 -5.43 7.47
N ARG A 37 14.22 -6.76 7.32
CA ARG A 37 14.82 -7.80 8.16
C ARG A 37 15.17 -9.02 7.30
N PRO A 38 16.18 -9.81 7.67
CA PRO A 38 17.11 -9.60 8.78
C PRO A 38 18.31 -8.71 8.42
N LEU A 39 18.47 -8.41 7.12
CA LEU A 39 19.61 -7.68 6.60
C LEU A 39 19.41 -6.18 6.78
N ASP A 40 20.47 -5.50 7.21
CA ASP A 40 20.54 -4.06 7.19
C ASP A 40 20.66 -3.60 5.73
N ASN A 41 19.56 -3.07 5.20
CA ASN A 41 19.49 -2.48 3.87
C ASN A 41 19.55 -0.95 3.93
N GLY A 42 20.00 -0.35 5.04
CA GLY A 42 19.99 1.09 5.24
C GLY A 42 18.59 1.66 5.52
N ASP A 43 17.64 0.83 5.95
CA ASP A 43 16.35 1.27 6.47
C ASP A 43 16.11 0.68 7.87
N SER A 44 15.28 1.34 8.67
CA SER A 44 15.00 0.89 10.03
C SER A 44 14.13 -0.38 10.03
N PRO A 45 14.52 -1.45 10.76
CA PRO A 45 13.73 -2.68 10.86
C PRO A 45 12.32 -2.50 11.47
N GLU A 46 12.13 -1.42 12.23
CA GLU A 46 10.88 -1.13 12.94
C GLU A 46 10.14 0.08 12.33
N TYR A 47 10.88 1.10 11.86
CA TYR A 47 10.32 2.35 11.33
C TYR A 47 10.90 2.71 9.95
N PRO A 48 10.69 1.87 8.93
CA PRO A 48 11.27 2.11 7.62
C PRO A 48 10.64 3.30 6.88
N THR A 49 11.43 3.93 6.01
CA THR A 49 11.06 5.20 5.34
C THR A 49 11.29 5.22 3.83
N LYS A 50 11.89 4.20 3.22
CA LYS A 50 12.16 4.22 1.77
C LYS A 50 10.89 4.29 0.90
N MET A 51 9.85 3.53 1.24
CA MET A 51 8.56 3.59 0.54
C MET A 51 7.82 4.88 0.84
N ASP A 52 8.00 5.45 2.03
CA ASP A 52 7.46 6.76 2.40
C ASP A 52 8.03 7.85 1.48
N ARG A 53 9.36 7.86 1.31
CA ARG A 53 10.05 8.75 0.38
C ARG A 53 9.54 8.55 -1.04
N LEU A 54 9.47 7.31 -1.52
CA LEU A 54 8.96 7.00 -2.85
C LEU A 54 7.55 7.57 -3.06
N LEU A 55 6.61 7.30 -2.16
CA LEU A 55 5.21 7.76 -2.28
C LEU A 55 5.12 9.29 -2.24
N SER A 56 5.92 9.95 -1.40
CA SER A 56 6.06 11.41 -1.37
C SER A 56 6.59 11.96 -2.71
N TRP A 57 7.53 11.27 -3.36
CA TRP A 57 8.03 11.67 -4.68
C TRP A 57 6.96 11.61 -5.77
N LEU A 58 5.98 10.71 -5.63
CA LEU A 58 4.81 10.61 -6.51
C LEU A 58 3.74 11.69 -6.22
N GLY A 59 3.96 12.53 -5.22
CA GLY A 59 3.06 13.62 -4.83
C GLY A 59 1.89 13.17 -3.95
N ALA A 60 1.93 11.97 -3.38
CA ALA A 60 0.93 11.49 -2.43
C ALA A 60 1.22 11.98 -1.00
N GLU A 61 0.18 11.98 -0.16
CA GLU A 61 0.32 12.15 1.28
C GLU A 61 0.65 10.80 1.92
N VAL A 62 1.71 10.76 2.73
CA VAL A 62 2.15 9.53 3.40
C VAL A 62 1.61 9.50 4.82
N VAL A 63 0.85 8.45 5.14
CA VAL A 63 0.34 8.22 6.48
C VAL A 63 1.45 7.67 7.36
N ASP A 64 1.73 8.35 8.46
CA ASP A 64 2.66 7.87 9.48
C ASP A 64 1.91 7.13 10.59
N TYR A 65 2.13 5.82 10.69
CA TYR A 65 1.39 4.91 11.54
C TYR A 65 2.30 3.79 12.07
N PRO A 66 2.02 3.20 13.25
CA PRO A 66 3.02 2.45 14.01
C PRO A 66 3.28 1.02 13.54
N VAL A 67 2.59 0.51 12.51
CA VAL A 67 2.62 -0.92 12.14
C VAL A 67 3.18 -1.20 10.74
N LYS A 68 3.97 -0.26 10.18
CA LYS A 68 4.57 -0.31 8.84
C LYS A 68 5.35 -1.61 8.55
N ALA A 69 6.07 -2.15 9.53
CA ALA A 69 6.91 -3.36 9.39
C ALA A 69 6.36 -4.61 10.12
N HIS A 70 5.17 -4.53 10.73
CA HIS A 70 4.58 -5.66 11.46
C HIS A 70 4.22 -6.82 10.53
N CYS A 71 4.11 -8.04 11.07
CA CYS A 71 3.77 -9.23 10.29
C CYS A 71 2.28 -9.30 9.92
N CYS A 72 1.97 -9.66 8.66
CA CYS A 72 0.60 -9.88 8.18
C CYS A 72 0.05 -11.28 8.50
N GLY A 73 0.83 -12.11 9.21
CA GLY A 73 0.51 -13.50 9.50
C GLY A 73 0.90 -14.50 8.40
N GLY A 74 1.31 -14.08 7.21
CA GLY A 74 1.73 -14.99 6.13
C GLY A 74 0.76 -16.16 5.91
N HIS A 75 1.24 -17.40 6.00
CA HIS A 75 0.41 -18.61 5.87
C HIS A 75 -0.46 -18.95 7.10
N MET A 76 -0.46 -18.14 8.16
CA MET A 76 -1.25 -18.41 9.38
C MET A 76 -2.74 -18.50 9.10
N THR A 77 -3.25 -17.91 8.02
CA THR A 77 -4.65 -18.08 7.59
C THR A 77 -5.02 -19.52 7.26
N GLN A 78 -4.05 -20.40 7.02
CA GLN A 78 -4.25 -21.84 6.79
C GLN A 78 -3.99 -22.70 8.03
N ILE A 79 -3.32 -22.15 9.04
CA ILE A 79 -2.87 -22.88 10.24
C ILE A 79 -3.75 -22.52 11.44
N SER A 80 -3.98 -21.22 11.63
CA SER A 80 -4.67 -20.66 12.78
C SER A 80 -5.33 -19.34 12.39
N GLU A 81 -6.58 -19.46 11.91
CA GLU A 81 -7.36 -18.32 11.43
C GLU A 81 -7.56 -17.23 12.48
N PRO A 82 -7.90 -17.52 13.75
CA PRO A 82 -8.11 -16.45 14.74
C PRO A 82 -6.87 -15.56 14.93
N GLN A 83 -5.68 -16.17 14.98
CA GLN A 83 -4.40 -15.49 15.15
C GLN A 83 -4.06 -14.69 13.90
N ALA A 84 -4.29 -15.26 12.71
CA ALA A 84 -4.09 -14.54 11.46
C ALA A 84 -5.02 -13.32 11.36
N PHE A 85 -6.29 -13.49 11.72
CA PHE A 85 -7.27 -12.40 11.67
C PHE A 85 -6.91 -11.28 12.64
N GLU A 86 -6.41 -11.58 13.84
CA GLU A 86 -5.97 -10.55 14.77
C GLU A 86 -4.79 -9.75 14.20
N LEU A 87 -3.80 -10.40 13.57
CA LEU A 87 -2.67 -9.72 12.93
C LEU A 87 -3.12 -8.83 11.78
N ILE A 88 -4.01 -9.34 10.92
CA ILE A 88 -4.58 -8.58 9.79
C ILE A 88 -5.42 -7.40 10.31
N ARG A 89 -6.25 -7.62 11.33
CA ARG A 89 -7.09 -6.59 11.94
C ARG A 89 -6.26 -5.43 12.46
N ARG A 90 -5.14 -5.68 13.15
CA ARG A 90 -4.27 -4.60 13.66
C ARG A 90 -3.75 -3.70 12.55
N LEU A 91 -3.37 -4.29 11.41
CA LEU A 91 -2.89 -3.54 10.24
C LEU A 91 -4.01 -2.70 9.62
N LEU A 92 -5.18 -3.30 9.38
CA LEU A 92 -6.35 -2.61 8.81
C LEU A 92 -6.87 -1.50 9.74
N GLN A 93 -7.01 -1.80 11.02
CA GLN A 93 -7.47 -0.86 12.03
C GLN A 93 -6.52 0.32 12.15
N SER A 94 -5.21 0.07 12.26
CA SER A 94 -4.24 1.16 12.37
C SER A 94 -4.19 2.04 11.12
N ALA A 95 -4.38 1.48 9.92
CA ALA A 95 -4.49 2.30 8.71
C ALA A 95 -5.79 3.12 8.69
N ALA A 96 -6.91 2.53 9.13
CA ALA A 96 -8.20 3.21 9.20
C ALA A 96 -8.21 4.33 10.26
N ASP A 97 -7.64 4.10 11.44
CA ASP A 97 -7.57 5.08 12.54
C ASP A 97 -6.74 6.32 12.16
N TYR A 98 -5.83 6.16 11.20
CA TYR A 98 -5.00 7.23 10.65
C TYR A 98 -5.52 7.72 9.30
N ASP A 99 -6.80 7.46 8.99
CA ASP A 99 -7.54 7.93 7.80
C ASP A 99 -6.81 7.67 6.47
N ALA A 100 -6.20 6.49 6.32
CA ALA A 100 -5.61 6.10 5.05
C ALA A 100 -6.69 5.86 3.99
N ASP A 101 -6.45 6.33 2.77
CA ASP A 101 -7.30 6.03 1.62
C ASP A 101 -7.03 4.62 1.09
N MET A 102 -5.77 4.18 1.14
CA MET A 102 -5.32 2.84 0.71
C MET A 102 -4.07 2.41 1.49
N ILE A 103 -3.87 1.09 1.60
CA ILE A 103 -2.60 0.51 2.04
C ILE A 103 -1.76 0.14 0.83
N VAL A 104 -0.49 0.52 0.83
CA VAL A 104 0.45 0.21 -0.25
C VAL A 104 1.44 -0.86 0.24
N CYS A 105 1.33 -2.05 -0.32
CA CYS A 105 2.14 -3.22 0.03
C CYS A 105 3.30 -3.42 -0.94
N MET A 106 4.32 -4.13 -0.46
CA MET A 106 5.46 -4.56 -1.28
C MET A 106 5.74 -6.06 -1.21
N CYS A 107 4.86 -6.82 -0.55
CA CYS A 107 4.90 -8.27 -0.49
C CYS A 107 3.57 -8.84 -1.03
N PRO A 108 3.56 -9.72 -2.05
CA PRO A 108 2.32 -10.26 -2.60
C PRO A 108 1.48 -11.04 -1.58
N MET A 109 2.14 -11.73 -0.64
CA MET A 109 1.48 -12.44 0.45
C MET A 109 0.80 -11.48 1.43
N CYS A 110 1.45 -10.33 1.72
CA CYS A 110 0.84 -9.28 2.51
C CYS A 110 -0.40 -8.70 1.83
N GLN A 111 -0.32 -8.43 0.53
CA GLN A 111 -1.46 -7.94 -0.25
C GLN A 111 -2.62 -8.95 -0.22
N LEU A 112 -2.36 -10.23 -0.47
CA LEU A 112 -3.38 -11.27 -0.43
C LEU A 112 -4.05 -11.36 0.95
N ASN A 113 -3.28 -11.31 2.03
CA ASN A 113 -3.82 -11.41 3.38
C ASN A 113 -4.70 -10.19 3.72
N LEU A 114 -4.21 -8.98 3.43
CA LEU A 114 -4.92 -7.75 3.76
C LEU A 114 -6.12 -7.50 2.86
N ASP A 115 -6.08 -7.89 1.58
CA ASP A 115 -7.21 -7.71 0.65
C ASP A 115 -8.22 -8.85 0.81
N GLY A 116 -7.74 -10.10 0.79
CA GLY A 116 -8.59 -11.29 0.71
C GLY A 116 -9.34 -11.66 1.97
N TYR A 117 -8.88 -11.25 3.14
CA TYR A 117 -9.49 -11.64 4.41
C TYR A 117 -10.29 -10.53 5.09
N GLN A 118 -10.41 -9.32 4.53
CA GLN A 118 -11.16 -8.23 5.20
C GLN A 118 -12.58 -8.63 5.57
N ALA A 119 -13.32 -9.29 4.66
CA ALA A 119 -14.68 -9.73 4.93
C ALA A 119 -14.76 -10.73 6.11
N ARG A 120 -13.77 -11.61 6.22
CA ARG A 120 -13.70 -12.63 7.28
C ARG A 120 -13.27 -12.01 8.60
N VAL A 121 -12.30 -11.10 8.58
CA VAL A 121 -11.89 -10.28 9.73
C VAL A 121 -13.06 -9.45 10.24
N ASN A 122 -13.79 -8.77 9.35
CA ASN A 122 -14.98 -7.99 9.66
C ASN A 122 -16.04 -8.84 10.34
N LYS A 123 -16.33 -10.03 9.81
CA LYS A 123 -17.27 -10.96 10.44
C LYS A 123 -16.78 -11.45 11.82
N HIS A 124 -15.49 -11.74 11.96
CA HIS A 124 -14.93 -12.29 13.20
C HIS A 124 -14.89 -11.27 14.35
N PHE A 125 -14.54 -10.02 14.05
CA PHE A 125 -14.36 -8.97 15.06
C PHE A 125 -15.48 -7.93 15.08
N ASN A 126 -16.54 -8.12 14.29
CA ASN A 126 -17.63 -7.17 14.12
C ASN A 126 -17.14 -5.76 13.69
N THR A 127 -16.21 -5.73 12.72
CA THR A 127 -15.67 -4.50 12.10
C THR A 127 -16.21 -4.32 10.67
N ASN A 128 -15.87 -3.22 10.01
CA ASN A 128 -16.32 -2.93 8.63
C ASN A 128 -15.22 -2.25 7.78
N PHE A 129 -14.02 -2.82 7.77
CA PHE A 129 -12.94 -2.35 6.90
C PHE A 129 -13.33 -2.53 5.43
N ARG A 130 -13.02 -1.50 4.64
CA ARG A 130 -13.13 -1.47 3.17
C ARG A 130 -11.97 -0.70 2.58
N LEU A 131 -10.76 -1.02 3.03
CA LEU A 131 -9.52 -0.35 2.60
C LEU A 131 -8.95 -1.07 1.37
N PRO A 132 -8.82 -0.39 0.22
CA PRO A 132 -8.13 -0.99 -0.92
C PRO A 132 -6.65 -1.25 -0.60
N ILE A 133 -6.15 -2.40 -1.07
CA ILE A 133 -4.76 -2.83 -0.84
C ILE A 133 -4.05 -2.93 -2.19
N MET A 134 -3.10 -2.04 -2.41
CA MET A 134 -2.40 -1.91 -3.69
C MET A 134 -0.95 -2.34 -3.58
N TYR A 135 -0.41 -2.94 -4.62
CA TYR A 135 1.03 -3.17 -4.70
C TYR A 135 1.75 -1.88 -5.11
N PHE A 136 2.92 -1.60 -4.56
CA PHE A 136 3.61 -0.32 -4.76
C PHE A 136 3.92 -0.02 -6.24
N THR A 137 4.18 -1.04 -7.07
CA THR A 137 4.40 -0.82 -8.51
C THR A 137 3.13 -0.43 -9.26
N GLN A 138 1.94 -0.80 -8.77
CA GLN A 138 0.67 -0.34 -9.33
C GLN A 138 0.51 1.16 -9.07
N ILE A 139 0.88 1.63 -7.87
CA ILE A 139 0.87 3.05 -7.52
C ILE A 139 1.92 3.83 -8.32
N LEU A 140 3.13 3.28 -8.47
CA LEU A 140 4.19 3.87 -9.29
C LEU A 140 3.76 4.01 -10.76
N GLY A 141 3.22 2.94 -11.35
CA GLY A 141 2.73 2.97 -12.72
C GLY A 141 1.58 3.95 -12.91
N LEU A 142 0.69 4.09 -11.92
CA LEU A 142 -0.39 5.06 -11.95
C LEU A 142 0.16 6.50 -11.97
N ALA A 143 1.16 6.79 -11.15
CA ALA A 143 1.82 8.10 -11.12
C ALA A 143 2.59 8.42 -12.41
N PHE A 144 3.09 7.39 -13.10
CA PHE A 144 3.73 7.51 -14.41
C PHE A 144 2.71 7.63 -15.56
N GLY A 145 1.41 7.61 -15.27
CA GLY A 145 0.36 7.84 -16.25
C GLY A 145 -0.09 6.58 -17.01
N ILE A 146 0.32 5.39 -16.54
CA ILE A 146 -0.20 4.14 -17.11
C ILE A 146 -1.69 4.02 -16.75
N GLU A 147 -2.51 3.65 -17.72
CA GLU A 147 -3.95 3.47 -17.52
C GLU A 147 -4.24 2.47 -16.39
N PRO A 148 -5.16 2.79 -15.45
CA PRO A 148 -5.47 1.91 -14.31
C PRO A 148 -5.82 0.47 -14.72
N LYS A 149 -6.54 0.30 -15.84
CA LYS A 149 -6.91 -1.02 -16.35
C LYS A 149 -5.70 -1.90 -16.70
N LYS A 150 -4.62 -1.32 -17.25
CA LYS A 150 -3.38 -2.04 -17.59
C LYS A 150 -2.61 -2.44 -16.33
N LEU A 151 -2.73 -1.66 -15.27
CA LEU A 151 -2.14 -1.92 -13.95
C LEU A 151 -2.99 -2.89 -13.10
N GLY A 152 -4.10 -3.39 -13.64
CA GLY A 152 -4.96 -4.35 -12.96
C GLY A 152 -5.96 -3.75 -11.97
N PHE A 153 -6.15 -2.43 -11.96
CA PHE A 153 -7.18 -1.82 -11.12
C PHE A 153 -8.58 -2.33 -11.50
N GLY A 154 -9.35 -2.68 -10.48
CA GLY A 154 -10.64 -3.37 -10.59
C GLY A 154 -10.57 -4.89 -10.43
N LYS A 155 -9.38 -5.48 -10.25
CA LYS A 155 -9.20 -6.90 -9.93
C LYS A 155 -9.03 -7.18 -8.43
N GLU A 156 -8.88 -6.13 -7.63
CA GLU A 156 -8.78 -6.22 -6.17
C GLU A 156 -10.10 -6.71 -5.58
N LEU A 157 -10.04 -7.35 -4.42
CA LEU A 157 -11.23 -7.80 -3.70
C LEU A 157 -11.94 -6.62 -3.04
N VAL A 158 -11.17 -5.63 -2.57
CA VAL A 158 -11.67 -4.32 -2.19
C VAL A 158 -11.30 -3.28 -3.25
N ALA A 159 -12.29 -2.81 -4.00
CA ALA A 159 -12.08 -1.97 -5.17
C ALA A 159 -11.43 -0.61 -4.83
N ALA A 160 -10.29 -0.32 -5.47
CA ALA A 160 -9.58 0.96 -5.35
C ALA A 160 -10.17 2.07 -6.25
N MET A 161 -10.83 1.71 -7.34
CA MET A 161 -11.34 2.66 -8.34
C MET A 161 -12.30 3.73 -7.79
N PRO A 162 -13.24 3.42 -6.87
CA PRO A 162 -14.09 4.45 -6.26
C PRO A 162 -13.28 5.52 -5.51
N VAL A 163 -12.25 5.11 -4.77
CA VAL A 163 -11.36 6.02 -4.03
C VAL A 163 -10.55 6.88 -4.99
N LEU A 164 -9.94 6.28 -6.03
CA LEU A 164 -9.21 7.03 -7.05
C LEU A 164 -10.07 8.08 -7.73
N LYS A 165 -11.31 7.73 -8.10
CA LYS A 165 -12.25 8.67 -8.73
C LYS A 165 -12.59 9.82 -7.79
N ALA A 166 -12.88 9.52 -6.52
CA ALA A 166 -13.27 10.53 -5.54
C ALA A 166 -12.13 11.50 -5.21
N LYS A 167 -10.89 11.01 -5.09
CA LYS A 167 -9.74 11.81 -4.65
C LYS A 167 -8.99 12.52 -5.79
N LEU A 168 -9.00 11.96 -7.00
CA LEU A 168 -8.25 12.51 -8.15
C LEU A 168 -9.14 13.25 -9.17
N ASN A 169 -10.29 13.78 -8.76
CA ASN A 169 -11.26 14.48 -9.63
C ASN A 169 -10.58 15.37 -10.69
N GLY A 170 -10.80 15.08 -11.98
CA GLY A 170 -10.28 15.84 -13.13
C GLY A 170 -8.88 15.48 -13.63
N ALA A 171 -8.00 14.89 -12.80
CA ALA A 171 -6.63 14.49 -13.19
C ALA A 171 -6.54 13.14 -13.91
N MET A 172 -7.69 12.58 -14.30
CA MET A 172 -7.83 11.24 -14.87
C MET A 172 -8.06 11.28 -16.39
N ALA A 173 -8.10 12.47 -17.00
CA ALA A 173 -8.14 12.64 -18.44
C ALA A 173 -6.74 12.37 -19.02
N PRO A 174 -6.61 11.52 -20.06
CA PRO A 174 -5.36 11.38 -20.77
C PRO A 174 -4.99 12.74 -21.38
N ARG A 175 -3.74 13.18 -21.22
CA ARG A 175 -3.23 14.29 -22.04
C ARG A 175 -3.24 13.81 -23.49
N VAL A 176 -4.05 14.49 -24.31
CA VAL A 176 -4.10 14.35 -25.77
C VAL A 176 -2.76 14.75 -26.36
#